data_AF-K1T130-F1
#
_entry.id   AF-K1T130-F1
#
_cell.length_a   1.000
_cell.length_b   1.000
_cell.length_c   1.000
_cell.angle_alpha   90.00
_cell.angle_beta   90.00
_cell.angle_gamma   90.00
#
_symmetry.space_group_name_H-M   'P 1'
#
loop_
_entity.id
_entity.type
_entity.pdbx_description
1 polymer ?
#
loop_
_entity_poly.entity_id
_entity_poly.type
_entity_poly.pdbx_seq_one_letter_code
_entity_poly.pdbx_strand_id
1 'polypeptide(L)'
;ITTGESPRWMRRQLALCGLRSISNVVDITNYVMLEIGQPMHAFDMDTLESCQIIVRRAKDGEKITTLDSKEFTLTPQNLVICDGEKPVALAGVMGGLNSEIKPETTQLLFESAKFARDNIRKTARGLGQNTDASAHYEKGISEYTTELGMARALHLIQELGCGEVTATEFDCSAGAPRKGKHFTARISAINAILGIIVPTEEILAILKKLSFEVTMEA
;
A
#
# COMPACT_ATOMS: atom_id res chain seq x y z
N ILE A 1 5.43 9.64 18.58
CA ILE A 1 4.21 8.80 18.48
C ILE A 1 3.88 8.28 19.88
N THR A 2 2.61 8.03 20.18
CA THR A 2 2.13 7.38 21.40
C THR A 2 1.28 6.19 20.98
N THR A 3 1.82 4.99 21.17
CA THR A 3 1.09 3.76 20.86
C THR A 3 0.00 3.53 21.90
N GLY A 4 -1.13 3.01 21.45
CA GLY A 4 -2.29 2.82 22.32
C GLY A 4 -3.42 2.08 21.64
N GLU A 5 -4.56 2.02 22.32
CA GLU A 5 -5.75 1.37 21.79
C GLU A 5 -6.45 2.28 20.77
N SER A 6 -6.85 1.72 19.63
CA SER A 6 -7.61 2.44 18.61
C SER A 6 -8.99 2.86 19.11
N PRO A 7 -9.58 3.95 18.57
CA PRO A 7 -10.93 4.34 18.92
C PRO A 7 -11.95 3.25 18.56
N ARG A 8 -13.04 3.18 19.32
CA ARG A 8 -14.04 2.11 19.21
C ARG A 8 -14.60 1.96 17.78
N TRP A 9 -14.78 3.07 17.07
CA TRP A 9 -15.30 3.05 15.70
C TRP A 9 -14.35 2.33 14.75
N MET A 10 -13.04 2.57 14.83
CA MET A 10 -12.03 1.97 13.96
C MET A 10 -11.92 0.48 14.23
N ARG A 11 -11.83 0.10 15.52
CA ARG A 11 -11.81 -1.31 15.93
C ARG A 11 -13.04 -2.08 15.43
N ARG A 12 -14.22 -1.46 15.51
CA ARG A 12 -15.46 -2.05 15.01
C ARG A 12 -15.42 -2.24 13.50
N GLN A 13 -14.96 -1.24 12.74
CA GLN A 13 -14.86 -1.35 11.29
C GLN A 13 -13.88 -2.45 10.87
N LEU A 14 -12.69 -2.49 11.47
CA LEU A 14 -11.70 -3.54 11.22
C LEU A 14 -12.28 -4.93 11.52
N ALA A 15 -12.95 -5.10 12.66
CA ALA A 15 -13.58 -6.37 13.04
C ALA A 15 -14.68 -6.81 12.06
N LEU A 16 -15.47 -5.89 11.52
CA LEU A 16 -16.48 -6.18 10.50
C LEU A 16 -15.87 -6.64 9.17
N CYS A 17 -14.63 -6.24 8.90
CA CYS A 17 -13.84 -6.70 7.77
C CYS A 17 -12.99 -7.95 8.07
N GLY A 18 -13.12 -8.54 9.26
CA GLY A 18 -12.39 -9.74 9.67
C GLY A 18 -10.99 -9.49 10.22
N LEU A 19 -10.61 -8.24 10.46
CA LEU A 19 -9.31 -7.87 11.05
C LEU A 19 -9.42 -7.64 12.56
N ARG A 20 -8.44 -8.18 13.30
CA ARG A 20 -8.28 -7.92 14.72
C ARG A 20 -7.52 -6.62 14.93
N SER A 21 -8.02 -5.77 15.81
CA SER A 21 -7.31 -4.56 16.27
C SER A 21 -6.06 -4.91 17.07
N ILE A 22 -4.96 -4.20 16.81
CA ILE A 22 -3.65 -4.42 17.44
C ILE A 22 -3.23 -3.17 18.22
N SER A 23 -3.05 -2.04 17.54
CA SER A 23 -2.70 -0.76 18.12
C SER A 23 -3.18 0.36 17.20
N ASN A 24 -3.33 1.58 17.71
CA ASN A 24 -3.69 2.75 16.92
C ASN A 24 -2.88 2.90 15.62
N VAL A 25 -1.55 2.75 15.68
CA VAL A 25 -0.67 2.86 14.51
C VAL A 25 -0.91 1.73 13.51
N VAL A 26 -0.95 0.47 13.97
CA VAL A 26 -1.12 -0.70 13.10
C VAL A 26 -2.55 -0.75 12.53
N ASP A 27 -3.52 -0.29 13.29
CA ASP A 27 -4.91 -0.23 12.85
C ASP A 27 -5.12 0.88 11.82
N ILE A 28 -4.40 2.00 11.90
CA ILE A 28 -4.42 3.04 10.86
C ILE A 28 -3.93 2.47 9.52
N THR A 29 -2.82 1.73 9.49
CA THR A 29 -2.31 1.15 8.23
C THR A 29 -3.27 0.14 7.64
N ASN A 30 -3.87 -0.72 8.48
CA ASN A 30 -4.90 -1.68 8.07
C ASN A 30 -6.18 -0.98 7.60
N TYR A 31 -6.59 0.08 8.29
CA TYR A 31 -7.79 0.85 7.95
C TYR A 31 -7.63 1.54 6.59
N VAL A 32 -6.49 2.18 6.34
CA VAL A 32 -6.19 2.83 5.05
C VAL A 32 -6.14 1.81 3.91
N MET A 33 -5.58 0.61 4.17
CA MET A 33 -5.60 -0.48 3.20
C MET A 33 -7.02 -0.90 2.82
N LEU A 34 -7.93 -0.99 3.79
CA LEU A 34 -9.33 -1.34 3.53
C LEU A 34 -10.14 -0.19 2.91
N GLU A 35 -9.87 1.05 3.30
CA GLU A 35 -10.61 2.25 2.85
C GLU A 35 -10.23 2.65 1.42
N ILE A 36 -8.94 2.66 1.10
CA ILE A 36 -8.38 3.21 -0.15
C ILE A 36 -7.75 2.13 -1.02
N GLY A 37 -7.56 0.92 -0.49
CA GLY A 37 -6.93 -0.18 -1.20
C GLY A 37 -5.40 -0.13 -1.20
N GLN A 38 -4.78 0.73 -0.38
CA GLN A 38 -3.33 0.93 -0.29
C GLN A 38 -2.75 0.24 0.95
N PRO A 39 -2.08 -0.92 0.81
CA PRO A 39 -1.31 -1.49 1.89
C PRO A 39 -0.18 -0.55 2.29
N MET A 40 0.02 -0.45 3.60
CA MET A 40 1.04 0.38 4.20
C MET A 40 1.78 -0.39 5.29
N HIS A 41 2.99 0.03 5.58
CA HIS A 41 3.76 -0.47 6.71
C HIS A 41 4.27 0.69 7.56
N ALA A 42 4.54 0.43 8.84
CA ALA A 42 5.16 1.38 9.75
C ALA A 42 6.39 0.72 10.35
N PHE A 43 7.56 1.32 10.12
CA PHE A 43 8.83 0.88 10.68
C PHE A 43 9.13 1.67 11.94
N ASP A 44 9.57 1.00 13.00
CA ASP A 44 10.12 1.69 14.17
C ASP A 44 11.48 2.30 13.83
N MET A 45 11.59 3.63 13.93
CA MET A 45 12.83 4.34 13.58
C MET A 45 14.01 3.94 14.45
N ASP A 46 13.78 3.58 15.73
CA ASP A 46 14.85 3.20 16.64
C ASP A 46 15.47 1.84 16.27
N THR A 47 14.81 1.07 15.40
CA THR A 47 15.28 -0.21 14.90
C THR A 47 16.01 -0.14 13.56
N LEU A 48 15.93 1.00 12.86
CA LEU A 48 16.56 1.20 11.55
C LEU A 48 18.00 1.69 11.73
N GLU A 49 18.95 0.76 11.65
CA GLU A 49 20.36 1.00 12.05
C GLU A 49 21.02 2.20 11.37
N SER A 50 20.77 2.42 10.07
CA SER A 50 21.37 3.54 9.33
C SER A 50 20.39 4.69 9.04
N CYS A 51 19.16 4.63 9.56
CA CYS A 51 18.08 5.56 9.20
C CYS A 51 17.88 5.68 7.67
N GLN A 52 18.17 4.61 6.93
CA GLN A 52 17.97 4.52 5.48
C GLN A 52 16.92 3.47 5.16
N ILE A 53 16.22 3.67 4.05
CA ILE A 53 15.40 2.64 3.43
C ILE A 53 15.95 2.34 2.04
N ILE A 54 16.41 1.11 1.85
CA ILE A 54 16.95 0.62 0.58
C ILE A 54 16.04 -0.49 0.06
N VAL A 55 15.33 -0.22 -1.03
CA VAL A 55 14.52 -1.22 -1.72
C VAL A 55 15.37 -1.90 -2.79
N ARG A 56 15.62 -3.20 -2.62
CA ARG A 56 16.48 -3.97 -3.53
C ARG A 56 16.06 -5.44 -3.66
N ARG A 57 16.68 -6.15 -4.59
CA ARG A 57 16.63 -7.62 -4.62
C ARG A 57 17.38 -8.20 -3.43
N ALA A 58 16.86 -9.29 -2.89
CA ALA A 58 17.57 -10.06 -1.88
C ALA A 58 18.87 -10.64 -2.47
N LYS A 59 19.88 -10.84 -1.63
CA LYS A 59 21.07 -11.62 -1.98
C LYS A 59 20.70 -13.11 -1.93
N ASP A 60 21.42 -13.93 -2.68
CA ASP A 60 21.18 -15.36 -2.64
C ASP A 60 21.53 -15.94 -1.26
N GLY A 61 20.61 -16.68 -0.66
CA GLY A 61 20.76 -17.21 0.70
C GLY A 61 20.55 -16.19 1.81
N GLU A 62 20.16 -14.95 1.50
CA GLU A 62 19.85 -13.93 2.51
C GLU A 62 18.67 -14.37 3.38
N LYS A 63 18.70 -14.09 4.68
CA LYS A 63 17.64 -14.53 5.60
C LYS A 63 16.80 -13.37 6.12
N ILE A 64 15.53 -13.64 6.40
CA ILE A 64 14.64 -12.72 7.11
C ILE A 64 13.71 -13.48 8.03
N THR A 65 13.47 -12.93 9.23
CA THR A 65 12.41 -13.38 10.14
C THR A 65 11.24 -12.41 10.06
N THR A 66 10.07 -12.91 9.68
CA THR A 66 8.86 -12.10 9.51
C THR A 66 8.05 -11.98 10.81
N LEU A 67 7.08 -11.06 10.84
CA LEU A 67 6.22 -10.80 12.01
C LEU A 67 5.49 -12.04 12.56
N ASP A 68 5.25 -13.06 11.74
CA ASP A 68 4.69 -14.35 12.17
C ASP A 68 5.74 -15.30 12.80
N SER A 69 6.92 -14.78 13.14
CA SER A 69 8.05 -15.50 13.73
C SER A 69 8.62 -16.63 12.86
N LYS A 70 8.38 -16.60 11.54
CA LYS A 70 8.96 -17.56 10.60
C LYS A 70 10.24 -17.02 9.97
N GLU A 71 11.25 -17.87 9.87
CA GLU A 71 12.49 -17.57 9.14
C GLU A 71 12.38 -18.05 7.69
N PHE A 72 12.74 -17.18 6.75
CA PHE A 72 12.82 -17.48 5.32
C PHE A 72 14.22 -17.29 4.80
N THR A 73 14.65 -18.21 3.92
CA THR A 73 15.86 -18.03 3.10
C THR A 73 15.43 -17.52 1.73
N LEU A 74 15.99 -16.39 1.34
CA LEU A 74 15.59 -15.61 0.18
C LEU A 74 16.52 -15.86 -0.99
N THR A 75 16.00 -15.54 -2.17
CA THR A 75 16.73 -15.61 -3.43
C THR A 75 16.67 -14.26 -4.15
N PRO A 76 17.48 -14.02 -5.19
CA PRO A 76 17.47 -12.77 -5.94
C PRO A 76 16.14 -12.44 -6.65
N GLN A 77 15.17 -13.35 -6.64
CA GLN A 77 13.81 -13.10 -7.12
C GLN A 77 12.94 -12.38 -6.10
N ASN A 78 13.31 -12.39 -4.81
CA ASN A 78 12.56 -11.67 -3.76
C ASN A 78 12.96 -10.20 -3.73
N LEU A 79 11.98 -9.31 -3.54
CA LEU A 79 12.22 -7.89 -3.27
C LEU A 79 12.13 -7.67 -1.76
N VAL A 80 13.10 -6.95 -1.22
CA VAL A 80 13.21 -6.65 0.22
C VAL A 80 13.37 -5.16 0.43
N ILE A 81 12.96 -4.73 1.61
CA ILE A 81 13.20 -3.41 2.15
C ILE A 81 14.27 -3.57 3.22
N CYS A 82 15.34 -2.78 3.14
CA CYS A 82 16.49 -2.87 4.04
C CYS A 82 16.74 -1.55 4.76
N ASP A 83 17.28 -1.61 5.98
CA ASP A 83 17.63 -0.46 6.82
C ASP A 83 19.05 0.10 6.56
N GLY A 84 19.70 -0.34 5.47
CA GLY A 84 21.10 -0.07 5.15
C GLY A 84 21.99 -1.31 5.21
N GLU A 85 21.78 -2.16 6.22
CA GLU A 85 22.60 -3.36 6.44
C GLU A 85 21.83 -4.64 6.13
N LYS A 86 20.61 -4.75 6.66
CA LYS A 86 19.84 -6.00 6.69
C LYS A 86 18.41 -5.80 6.17
N PRO A 87 17.73 -6.88 5.73
CA PRO A 87 16.31 -6.83 5.44
C PRO A 87 15.49 -6.53 6.71
N VAL A 88 14.55 -5.61 6.56
CA VAL A 88 13.55 -5.24 7.57
C VAL A 88 12.12 -5.56 7.13
N ALA A 89 11.90 -5.85 5.84
CA ALA A 89 10.63 -6.40 5.37
C ALA A 89 10.77 -7.16 4.04
N LEU A 90 9.85 -8.10 3.81
CA LEU A 90 9.54 -8.60 2.48
C LEU A 90 8.60 -7.60 1.81
N ALA A 91 9.12 -6.88 0.83
CA ALA A 91 8.43 -5.78 0.17
C ALA A 91 7.05 -6.22 -0.33
N GLY A 92 5.99 -5.54 0.13
CA GLY A 92 4.61 -5.81 -0.25
C GLY A 92 4.03 -7.17 0.19
N VAL A 93 4.71 -7.92 1.05
CA VAL A 93 4.23 -9.22 1.56
C VAL A 93 4.07 -9.18 3.08
N MET A 94 5.15 -8.97 3.82
CA MET A 94 5.11 -8.99 5.28
C MET A 94 6.29 -8.19 5.86
N GLY A 95 6.03 -7.47 6.95
CA GLY A 95 7.07 -6.82 7.74
C GLY A 95 8.01 -7.83 8.39
N GLY A 96 9.24 -7.41 8.65
CA GLY A 96 10.22 -8.14 9.43
C GLY A 96 9.97 -7.93 10.93
N LEU A 97 10.21 -8.98 11.72
CA LEU A 97 10.07 -8.93 13.18
C LEU A 97 11.04 -7.91 13.82
N ASN A 98 12.18 -7.67 13.17
CA ASN A 98 13.23 -6.77 13.64
C ASN A 98 12.89 -5.28 13.54
N SER A 99 11.80 -4.90 12.86
CA SER A 99 11.40 -3.50 12.66
C SER A 99 9.95 -3.20 13.05
N GLU A 100 9.34 -4.13 13.79
CA GLU A 100 7.96 -4.02 14.24
C GLU A 100 7.74 -2.83 15.19
N ILE A 101 6.54 -2.25 15.14
CA ILE A 101 6.13 -1.23 16.10
C ILE A 101 5.89 -1.88 17.46
N LYS A 102 6.51 -1.33 18.49
CA LYS A 102 6.44 -1.78 19.88
C LYS A 102 5.74 -0.73 20.76
N PRO A 103 5.29 -1.10 21.97
CA PRO A 103 4.72 -0.13 22.92
C PRO A 103 5.64 1.06 23.19
N GLU A 104 6.95 0.82 23.24
CA GLU A 104 8.00 1.83 23.48
C GLU A 104 8.37 2.68 22.26
N THR A 105 7.87 2.36 21.06
CA THR A 105 8.20 3.12 19.84
C THR A 105 7.83 4.58 20.00
N THR A 106 8.82 5.47 19.84
CA THR A 106 8.63 6.93 19.95
C THR A 106 8.61 7.63 18.60
N GLN A 107 9.21 7.03 17.58
CA GLN A 107 9.32 7.55 16.23
C GLN A 107 9.11 6.42 15.23
N LEU A 108 8.42 6.70 14.12
CA LEU A 108 8.18 5.71 13.08
C LEU A 108 8.28 6.32 11.70
N LEU A 109 8.53 5.48 10.71
CA LEU A 109 8.50 5.80 9.30
C LEU A 109 7.39 5.01 8.62
N PHE A 110 6.48 5.70 7.94
CA PHE A 110 5.49 5.04 7.10
C PHE A 110 6.06 4.69 5.73
N GLU A 111 5.71 3.50 5.28
CA GLU A 111 5.85 3.06 3.90
C GLU A 111 4.47 3.03 3.24
N SER A 112 4.36 3.73 2.12
CA SER A 112 3.29 3.55 1.15
C SER A 112 3.97 3.41 -0.21
N ALA A 113 3.75 2.28 -0.89
CA ALA A 113 4.49 1.97 -2.10
C ALA A 113 3.62 1.26 -3.14
N LYS A 114 4.17 1.16 -4.36
CA LYS A 114 3.63 0.35 -5.45
C LYS A 114 4.71 -0.60 -5.95
N PHE A 115 4.56 -1.87 -5.64
CA PHE A 115 5.46 -2.91 -6.12
C PHE A 115 4.96 -3.57 -7.41
N ALA A 116 5.88 -4.18 -8.15
CA ALA A 116 5.54 -4.94 -9.34
C ALA A 116 4.71 -6.18 -8.98
N ARG A 117 3.47 -6.24 -9.48
CA ARG A 117 2.51 -7.32 -9.18
C ARG A 117 3.08 -8.73 -9.33
N ASP A 118 3.84 -8.96 -10.41
CA ASP A 118 4.40 -10.27 -10.73
C ASP A 118 5.46 -10.67 -9.71
N ASN A 119 6.17 -9.68 -9.17
CA ASN A 119 7.18 -9.95 -8.17
C ASN A 119 6.56 -10.32 -6.82
N ILE A 120 5.54 -9.57 -6.40
CA ILE A 120 4.80 -9.86 -5.17
C ILE A 120 4.19 -11.24 -5.26
N ARG A 121 3.49 -11.55 -6.36
CA ARG A 121 2.85 -12.84 -6.57
C ARG A 121 3.83 -14.02 -6.51
N LYS A 122 4.99 -13.88 -7.15
CA LYS A 122 6.02 -14.92 -7.15
C LYS A 122 6.63 -15.09 -5.76
N THR A 123 6.86 -14.00 -5.04
CA THR A 123 7.44 -14.03 -3.68
C THR A 123 6.47 -14.63 -2.67
N ALA A 124 5.23 -14.14 -2.62
CA ALA A 124 4.15 -14.63 -1.76
C ALA A 124 3.95 -16.14 -1.92
N ARG A 125 3.79 -16.61 -3.16
CA ARG A 125 3.62 -18.04 -3.46
C ARG A 125 4.86 -18.87 -3.18
N GLY A 126 6.05 -18.37 -3.54
CA GLY A 126 7.31 -19.09 -3.35
C GLY A 126 7.65 -19.31 -1.89
N LEU A 127 7.28 -18.37 -1.01
CA LEU A 127 7.50 -18.46 0.43
C LEU A 127 6.28 -19.01 1.20
N GLY A 128 5.18 -19.32 0.51
CA GLY A 128 3.93 -19.77 1.15
C GLY A 128 3.29 -18.72 2.05
N GLN A 129 3.52 -17.44 1.78
CA GLN A 129 3.01 -16.30 2.54
C GLN A 129 1.88 -15.63 1.77
N ASN A 130 0.66 -15.66 2.33
CA ASN A 130 -0.50 -15.00 1.75
C ASN A 130 -1.10 -14.06 2.81
N THR A 131 -0.86 -12.77 2.65
CA THR A 131 -1.33 -11.69 3.52
C THR A 131 -2.33 -10.82 2.78
N ASP A 132 -3.18 -10.10 3.51
CA ASP A 132 -4.10 -9.12 2.93
C ASP A 132 -3.34 -8.07 2.08
N ALA A 133 -2.18 -7.60 2.57
CA ALA A 133 -1.31 -6.71 1.83
C ALA A 133 -0.87 -7.31 0.48
N SER A 134 -0.35 -8.54 0.48
CA SER A 134 0.06 -9.23 -0.75
C SER A 134 -1.10 -9.43 -1.71
N ALA A 135 -2.29 -9.77 -1.22
CA ALA A 135 -3.49 -9.96 -2.04
C ALA A 135 -3.94 -8.68 -2.77
N HIS A 136 -3.78 -7.51 -2.15
CA HIS A 136 -3.98 -6.21 -2.80
C HIS A 136 -2.91 -5.96 -3.88
N TYR A 137 -1.63 -6.13 -3.55
CA TYR A 137 -0.54 -5.92 -4.50
C TYR A 137 -0.58 -6.85 -5.72
N GLU A 138 -0.97 -8.12 -5.56
CA GLU A 138 -1.09 -9.09 -6.65
C GLU A 138 -2.15 -8.71 -7.69
N LYS A 139 -3.23 -8.07 -7.25
CA LYS A 139 -4.30 -7.52 -8.11
C LYS A 139 -3.86 -6.24 -8.83
N GLY A 140 -2.82 -5.59 -8.30
CA GLY A 140 -2.27 -4.36 -8.83
C GLY A 140 -2.84 -3.16 -8.10
N ILE A 141 -1.97 -2.20 -7.81
CA ILE A 141 -2.29 -0.98 -7.08
C ILE A 141 -2.03 0.23 -7.97
N SER A 142 -2.89 1.23 -7.85
CA SER A 142 -2.76 2.49 -8.56
C SER A 142 -1.61 3.30 -7.96
N GLU A 143 -0.88 4.06 -8.78
CA GLU A 143 0.15 4.94 -8.22
C GLU A 143 -0.46 6.10 -7.42
N TYR A 144 -1.69 6.50 -7.76
CA TYR A 144 -2.44 7.54 -7.07
C TYR A 144 -2.82 7.17 -5.63
N THR A 145 -2.99 5.88 -5.33
CA THR A 145 -3.35 5.45 -3.97
C THR A 145 -2.18 5.52 -3.01
N THR A 146 -0.94 5.54 -3.52
CA THR A 146 0.27 5.65 -2.69
C THR A 146 0.27 6.94 -1.89
N GLU A 147 0.14 8.07 -2.59
CA GLU A 147 0.14 9.42 -1.99
C GLU A 147 -1.13 9.65 -1.18
N LEU A 148 -2.29 9.27 -1.71
CA LEU A 148 -3.57 9.42 -1.01
C LEU A 148 -3.62 8.59 0.28
N GLY A 149 -3.10 7.35 0.24
CA GLY A 149 -3.00 6.49 1.41
C GLY A 149 -2.07 7.07 2.47
N MET A 150 -0.91 7.60 2.06
CA MET A 150 0.00 8.31 2.97
C MET A 150 -0.67 9.51 3.63
N ALA A 151 -1.30 10.39 2.83
CA ALA A 151 -2.01 11.55 3.33
C ALA A 151 -3.12 11.16 4.31
N ARG A 152 -3.87 10.08 4.01
CA ARG A 152 -4.93 9.56 4.89
C ARG A 152 -4.37 9.01 6.20
N ALA A 153 -3.28 8.25 6.16
CA ALA A 153 -2.63 7.73 7.36
C ALA A 153 -2.13 8.88 8.26
N LEU A 154 -1.43 9.85 7.69
CA LEU A 154 -0.92 11.03 8.43
C LEU A 154 -2.06 11.85 9.02
N HIS A 155 -3.15 12.05 8.27
CA HIS A 155 -4.35 12.70 8.79
C HIS A 155 -4.94 11.97 9.99
N LEU A 156 -5.07 10.63 9.94
CA LEU A 156 -5.58 9.84 11.06
C LEU A 156 -4.65 9.89 12.27
N ILE A 157 -3.33 9.96 12.07
CA ILE A 157 -2.37 10.14 13.18
C ILE A 157 -2.62 11.46 13.92
N GLN A 158 -2.85 12.55 13.18
CA GLN A 158 -3.15 13.86 13.75
C GLN A 158 -4.54 13.91 14.39
N GLU A 159 -5.57 13.41 13.69
CA GLU A 159 -6.95 13.40 14.15
C GLU A 159 -7.11 12.62 15.45
N LEU A 160 -6.42 11.48 15.58
CA LEU A 160 -6.44 10.64 16.77
C LEU A 160 -5.44 11.08 17.84
N GLY A 161 -4.68 12.15 17.62
CA GLY A 161 -3.67 12.63 18.57
C GLY A 161 -2.58 11.61 18.88
N CYS A 162 -2.29 10.70 17.94
CA CYS A 162 -1.37 9.58 18.14
C CYS A 162 0.09 10.00 17.92
N GLY A 163 0.34 11.15 17.31
CA GLY A 163 1.68 11.72 17.17
C GLY A 163 1.71 12.98 16.34
N GLU A 164 2.92 13.47 16.12
CA GLU A 164 3.22 14.65 15.32
C GLU A 164 3.79 14.23 13.96
N VAL A 165 3.33 14.88 12.90
CA VAL A 165 3.79 14.63 11.53
C VAL A 165 4.93 15.59 11.23
N THR A 166 6.07 15.05 10.81
CA THR A 166 7.23 15.85 10.41
C THR A 166 7.12 16.24 8.94
N ALA A 167 7.91 17.24 8.52
CA ALA A 167 8.00 17.65 7.12
C ALA A 167 8.88 16.73 6.25
N THR A 168 9.45 15.68 6.84
CA THR A 168 10.38 14.77 6.15
C THR A 168 9.59 13.77 5.33
N GLU A 169 9.73 13.85 4.01
CA GLU A 169 9.15 12.89 3.07
C GLU A 169 10.16 12.49 2.00
N PHE A 170 9.99 11.28 1.46
CA PHE A 170 10.79 10.75 0.36
C PHE A 170 9.87 10.13 -0.67
N ASP A 171 9.87 10.65 -1.89
CA ASP A 171 9.19 10.07 -3.05
C ASP A 171 10.23 9.54 -4.05
N CYS A 172 10.21 8.24 -4.27
CA CYS A 172 11.09 7.54 -5.20
C CYS A 172 10.26 6.84 -6.27
N SER A 173 10.51 7.18 -7.54
CA SER A 173 9.86 6.52 -8.68
C SER A 173 10.85 5.67 -9.47
N ALA A 174 10.39 4.50 -9.91
CA ALA A 174 11.09 3.66 -10.88
C ALA A 174 10.93 4.16 -12.34
N GLY A 175 10.36 5.36 -12.54
CA GLY A 175 10.20 6.01 -13.85
C GLY A 175 8.92 5.64 -14.60
N ALA A 176 7.94 5.02 -13.95
CA ALA A 176 6.65 4.74 -14.57
C ALA A 176 5.90 6.06 -14.87
N PRO A 177 5.22 6.18 -16.03
CA PRO A 177 4.43 7.38 -16.32
C PRO A 177 3.26 7.52 -15.35
N ARG A 178 3.17 8.67 -14.67
CA ARG A 178 2.02 9.02 -13.82
C ARG A 178 0.79 9.49 -14.61
N LYS A 179 0.99 9.92 -15.86
CA LYS A 179 -0.09 10.47 -16.69
C LYS A 179 -1.17 9.42 -16.98
N GLY A 180 -2.43 9.84 -16.90
CA GLY A 180 -3.57 9.03 -17.28
C GLY A 180 -3.46 8.55 -18.73
N LYS A 181 -4.11 7.41 -19.01
CA LYS A 181 -4.23 6.92 -20.38
C LYS A 181 -5.37 7.64 -21.07
N HIS A 182 -5.15 8.05 -22.30
CA HIS A 182 -6.20 8.57 -23.17
C HIS A 182 -6.75 7.44 -24.04
N PHE A 183 -8.08 7.37 -24.13
CA PHE A 183 -8.79 6.39 -24.95
C PHE A 183 -9.74 7.12 -25.88
N THR A 184 -9.82 6.65 -27.11
CA THR A 184 -10.78 7.15 -28.09
C THR A 184 -11.86 6.08 -28.29
N ALA A 185 -13.11 6.49 -28.26
CA ALA A 185 -14.26 5.62 -28.52
C ALA A 185 -15.25 6.32 -29.45
N ARG A 186 -15.93 5.55 -30.30
CA ARG A 186 -17.02 6.05 -31.13
C ARG A 186 -18.35 5.68 -30.48
N ILE A 187 -19.27 6.62 -30.41
CA ILE A 187 -20.62 6.39 -29.87
C ILE A 187 -21.33 5.26 -30.63
N SER A 188 -21.18 5.22 -31.96
CA SER A 188 -21.70 4.13 -32.78
C SER A 188 -21.12 2.76 -32.43
N ALA A 189 -19.83 2.69 -32.09
CA ALA A 189 -19.18 1.44 -31.67
C ALA A 189 -19.66 1.00 -30.28
N ILE A 190 -19.84 1.94 -29.34
CA ILE A 190 -20.42 1.67 -28.02
C ILE A 190 -21.82 1.07 -28.18
N ASN A 191 -22.68 1.72 -28.97
CA ASN A 191 -24.05 1.24 -29.23
C ASN A 191 -24.05 -0.12 -29.93
N ALA A 192 -23.14 -0.36 -30.87
CA ALA A 192 -23.00 -1.65 -31.56
C ALA A 192 -22.61 -2.79 -30.61
N ILE A 193 -21.69 -2.54 -29.66
CA ILE A 193 -21.28 -3.54 -28.65
C ILE A 193 -22.42 -3.82 -27.67
N LEU A 194 -23.15 -2.79 -27.24
CA LEU A 194 -24.25 -2.94 -26.29
C LEU A 194 -25.52 -3.52 -26.92
N GLY A 195 -25.70 -3.37 -28.23
CA GLY A 195 -26.93 -3.78 -28.94
C GLY A 195 -28.13 -2.85 -28.70
N ILE A 196 -27.90 -1.67 -28.10
CA ILE A 196 -28.92 -0.66 -27.82
C ILE A 196 -28.40 0.73 -28.20
N ILE A 197 -29.32 1.67 -28.41
CA ILE A 197 -28.98 3.07 -28.64
C ILE A 197 -28.99 3.79 -27.29
N VAL A 198 -27.82 4.20 -26.81
CA VAL A 198 -27.68 5.09 -25.65
C VAL A 198 -27.53 6.53 -26.14
N PRO A 199 -28.34 7.49 -25.65
CA PRO A 199 -28.17 8.91 -25.98
C PRO A 199 -26.76 9.40 -25.66
N THR A 200 -26.20 10.24 -26.54
CA THR A 200 -24.84 10.78 -26.38
C THR A 200 -24.64 11.49 -25.04
N GLU A 201 -25.62 12.29 -24.63
CA GLU A 201 -25.58 13.03 -23.37
C GLU A 201 -25.48 12.11 -22.15
N GLU A 202 -26.14 10.95 -22.19
CA GLU A 202 -26.13 9.97 -21.10
C GLU A 202 -24.77 9.27 -21.00
N ILE A 203 -24.18 8.89 -22.14
CA ILE A 203 -22.82 8.33 -22.18
C ILE A 203 -21.83 9.31 -21.54
N LEU A 204 -21.87 10.59 -21.96
CA LEU A 204 -20.98 11.62 -21.43
C LEU A 204 -21.22 11.85 -19.92
N ALA A 205 -22.47 11.85 -19.47
CA ALA A 205 -22.81 12.02 -18.06
C ALA A 205 -22.28 10.87 -17.20
N ILE A 206 -22.38 9.62 -17.67
CA ILE A 206 -21.85 8.45 -16.96
C ILE A 206 -20.32 8.54 -16.85
N LEU A 207 -19.62 8.84 -17.95
CA LEU A 207 -18.15 8.95 -17.93
C LEU A 207 -17.67 10.06 -16.99
N LYS A 208 -18.34 11.23 -16.98
CA LYS A 208 -18.03 12.32 -16.05
C LYS A 208 -18.30 11.96 -14.59
N LYS A 209 -19.39 11.21 -14.29
CA LYS A 209 -19.67 10.70 -12.94
C LYS A 209 -18.63 9.70 -12.45
N LEU A 210 -17.96 8.99 -13.36
CA LEU A 210 -16.80 8.14 -13.09
C LEU A 210 -15.47 8.92 -13.01
N SER A 211 -15.53 10.25 -13.00
CA SER A 211 -14.38 11.15 -12.94
C SER A 211 -13.44 11.08 -14.15
N PHE A 212 -13.94 10.68 -15.32
CA PHE A 212 -13.19 10.83 -16.57
C PHE A 212 -13.35 12.23 -17.14
N GLU A 213 -12.23 12.81 -17.58
CA GLU A 213 -12.24 13.95 -18.48
C GLU A 213 -12.60 13.48 -19.89
N VAL A 214 -13.61 14.11 -20.50
CA VAL A 214 -14.13 13.70 -21.81
C VAL A 214 -14.23 14.90 -22.73
N THR A 215 -13.58 14.78 -23.88
CA THR A 215 -13.66 15.74 -24.99
C THR A 215 -14.38 15.09 -26.17
N MET A 216 -15.38 15.80 -26.71
CA MET A 216 -16.05 15.41 -27.94
C MET A 216 -15.29 16.02 -29.12
N GLU A 217 -14.74 15.16 -29.98
CA GLU A 217 -14.20 15.58 -31.27
C GLU A 217 -15.36 15.67 -32.28
N ALA A 218 -15.32 16.72 -33.11
CA ALA A 218 -16.34 17.04 -34.10
C ALA A 218 -16.30 16.09 -35.32
#